data_AF-A0A821E042-F1
#
_entry.id   AF-A0A821E042-F1
#
_cell.length_a   1.000
_cell.length_b   1.000
_cell.length_c   1.000
_cell.angle_alpha   90.00
_cell.angle_beta   90.00
_cell.angle_gamma   90.00
#
_symmetry.space_group_name_H-M   'P 1'
#
loop_
_entity.id
_entity.type
_entity.pdbx_description
1 polymer ?
#
loop_
_entity_poly.entity_id
_entity_poly.type
_entity_poly.pdbx_seq_one_letter_code
_entity_poly.pdbx_strand_id
1 'polypeptide(L)'
;GGVLFQEDDNGQRKNIYFHSQMLPKPQRKWPTIEKEALAIYYCVLRMKLYLLGREFTVYTDHCPLRDMQLRPSNNRRVDRISLIL
;
A
#
# COMPACT_ATOMS: atom_id res chain seq x y z
N GLY A 1 -0.95 -6.67 -5.33
CA GLY A 1 0.51 -6.62 -5.53
C GLY A 1 0.90 -5.18 -5.79
N GLY A 2 2.19 -4.86 -5.92
CA GLY A 2 2.63 -3.49 -6.12
C GLY A 2 4.08 -3.40 -6.58
N VAL A 3 4.46 -2.21 -7.05
CA VAL A 3 5.80 -1.89 -7.53
C VAL A 3 6.33 -0.67 -6.78
N LEU A 4 7.59 -0.77 -6.35
CA LEU A 4 8.37 0.37 -5.88
C LEU A 4 9.13 0.92 -7.06
N PHE A 5 8.98 2.21 -7.33
CA PHE A 5 9.75 2.93 -8.33
C PHE A 5 10.29 4.24 -7.74
N GLN A 6 11.34 4.76 -8.38
CA GLN A 6 11.92 6.06 -8.09
C GLN A 6 12.03 6.85 -9.38
N GLU A 7 11.93 8.18 -9.29
CA GLU A 7 12.19 9.09 -10.41
C GLU A 7 13.64 9.56 -10.34
N ASP A 8 14.37 9.44 -11.46
CA ASP A 8 15.71 10.00 -11.61
C ASP A 8 15.67 11.52 -11.82
N ASP A 9 16.84 12.18 -11.84
CA ASP A 9 16.97 13.63 -12.08
C ASP A 9 16.33 14.11 -13.40
N ASN A 10 16.15 13.20 -14.36
CA ASN A 10 15.48 13.45 -15.64
C ASN A 10 13.97 13.17 -15.62
N GLY A 11 13.38 12.88 -14.46
CA GLY A 11 11.96 12.52 -14.29
C GLY A 11 11.58 11.13 -14.82
N GLN A 12 12.56 10.28 -15.18
CA GLN A 12 12.30 8.93 -15.65
C GLN A 12 12.06 7.99 -14.48
N ARG A 13 10.95 7.25 -14.53
CA ARG A 13 10.59 6.24 -13.53
C ARG A 13 11.41 4.97 -13.72
N LYS A 14 12.16 4.59 -12.70
CA LYS A 14 12.87 3.32 -12.61
C LYS A 14 12.24 2.42 -11.55
N ASN A 15 11.83 1.23 -11.98
CA ASN A 15 11.30 0.22 -11.07
C ASN A 15 12.44 -0.42 -10.27
N ILE A 16 12.33 -0.39 -8.95
CA ILE A 16 13.32 -0.90 -8.01
C ILE A 16 12.94 -2.31 -7.56
N TYR A 17 11.66 -2.51 -7.22
CA TYR A 17 11.21 -3.75 -6.60
C TYR A 17 9.77 -4.07 -6.96
N PHE A 18 9.49 -5.34 -7.27
CA PHE A 18 8.14 -5.84 -7.50
C PHE A 18 7.74 -6.76 -6.36
N HIS A 19 6.54 -6.57 -5.82
CA HIS A 19 5.97 -7.46 -4.83
C HIS A 19 4.61 -7.98 -5.27
N SER A 20 4.47 -9.30 -5.26
CA SER A 20 3.18 -9.96 -5.39
C SER A 20 3.08 -11.12 -4.41
N GLN A 21 1.93 -11.22 -3.76
CA GLN A 21 1.64 -12.27 -2.80
C GLN A 21 0.15 -12.63 -2.88
N MET A 22 -0.16 -13.92 -2.78
CA MET A 22 -1.54 -14.37 -2.62
C MET A 22 -2.02 -14.16 -1.18
N LEU A 23 -3.23 -13.62 -1.03
CA LEU A 23 -3.87 -13.53 0.29
C LEU A 23 -4.20 -14.94 0.83
N PRO A 24 -4.09 -15.18 2.14
CA PRO A 24 -4.61 -16.36 2.82
C PRO A 24 -6.11 -16.58 2.55
N LYS A 25 -6.56 -17.85 2.58
CA LYS A 25 -7.97 -18.22 2.32
C LYS A 25 -9.02 -17.37 3.07
N PRO A 26 -8.84 -17.04 4.37
CA PRO A 26 -9.82 -16.22 5.08
C PRO A 26 -9.89 -14.78 4.55
N GLN A 27 -8.74 -14.17 4.24
CA GLN A 27 -8.64 -12.79 3.77
C GLN A 27 -9.14 -12.62 2.33
N ARG A 28 -9.11 -13.68 1.52
CA ARG A 28 -9.73 -13.68 0.18
C ARG A 28 -11.23 -13.44 0.19
N LYS A 29 -11.92 -13.67 1.31
CA LYS A 29 -13.36 -13.41 1.45
C LYS A 29 -13.68 -12.00 1.93
N TRP A 30 -12.67 -11.20 2.28
CA TRP A 30 -12.89 -9.84 2.78
C TRP A 30 -13.42 -8.89 1.70
N PRO A 31 -14.06 -7.78 2.08
CA PRO A 31 -14.42 -6.72 1.15
C PRO A 31 -13.21 -6.20 0.36
N THR A 32 -13.46 -5.70 -0.86
CA THR A 32 -12.41 -5.20 -1.76
C THR A 32 -11.54 -4.13 -1.09
N ILE A 33 -12.15 -3.17 -0.39
CA ILE A 33 -11.42 -2.10 0.32
C ILE A 33 -10.39 -2.65 1.31
N GLU A 34 -10.73 -3.72 2.04
CA GLU A 34 -9.80 -4.33 3.01
C GLU A 34 -8.70 -5.12 2.32
N LYS A 35 -8.99 -5.74 1.17
CA LYS A 35 -7.99 -6.46 0.37
C LYS A 35 -6.98 -5.48 -0.23
N GLU A 36 -7.45 -4.35 -0.75
CA GLU A 36 -6.57 -3.30 -1.27
C GLU A 36 -5.72 -2.68 -0.16
N ALA A 37 -6.31 -2.38 1.00
CA ALA A 37 -5.56 -1.91 2.16
C ALA A 37 -4.49 -2.94 2.62
N LEU A 38 -4.84 -4.22 2.66
CA LEU A 38 -3.88 -5.29 2.95
C LEU A 38 -2.78 -5.38 1.90
N ALA A 39 -3.10 -5.20 0.62
CA ALA A 39 -2.11 -5.22 -0.45
C ALA A 39 -1.07 -4.10 -0.26
N ILE A 40 -1.52 -2.88 0.07
CA ILE A 40 -0.63 -1.76 0.40
C ILE A 40 0.23 -2.10 1.61
N TYR A 41 -0.37 -2.58 2.70
CA TYR A 41 0.35 -2.98 3.91
C TYR A 41 1.46 -4.00 3.62
N TYR A 42 1.15 -5.07 2.88
CA TYR A 42 2.14 -6.09 2.54
C TYR A 42 3.25 -5.56 1.63
N CYS A 43 2.92 -4.70 0.66
CA CYS A 43 3.93 -4.03 -0.18
C CYS A 43 4.87 -3.18 0.67
N VAL A 44 4.35 -2.33 1.55
CA VAL A 44 5.17 -1.46 2.41
C VAL A 44 6.00 -2.27 3.40
N LEU A 45 5.44 -3.31 4.00
CA LEU A 45 6.18 -4.21 4.90
C LEU A 45 7.37 -4.87 4.19
N ARG A 46 7.19 -5.30 2.94
CA ARG A 46 8.24 -5.95 2.14
C ARG A 46 9.28 -4.96 1.63
N MET A 47 8.86 -3.75 1.31
CA MET A 47 9.71 -2.66 0.84
C MET A 47 10.29 -1.84 2.00
N LYS A 48 10.06 -2.23 3.26
CA LYS A 48 10.46 -1.47 4.46
C LYS A 48 11.93 -1.05 4.45
N LEU A 49 12.83 -1.92 3.99
CA LEU A 49 14.26 -1.62 3.87
C LEU A 49 14.57 -0.43 2.94
N TYR A 50 13.72 -0.18 1.94
CA TYR A 50 13.85 0.95 1.01
C TYR A 50 13.10 2.19 1.47
N LEU A 51 12.00 2.02 2.20
CA LEU A 51 11.08 3.10 2.60
C LEU A 51 11.43 3.70 3.97
N LEU A 52 12.13 2.96 4.84
CA LEU A 52 12.41 3.41 6.20
C LEU A 52 13.22 4.73 6.20
N GLY A 53 12.68 5.74 6.88
CA GLY A 53 13.32 7.05 7.00
C GLY A 53 13.21 7.93 5.75
N ARG A 54 12.36 7.57 4.79
CA ARG A 54 12.10 8.36 3.58
C ARG A 54 10.62 8.66 3.45
N GLU A 55 10.32 9.83 2.92
CA GLU A 55 8.97 10.14 2.45
C GLU A 55 8.70 9.38 1.15
N PHE A 56 7.52 8.80 1.04
CA PHE A 56 7.09 8.08 -0.16
C PHE A 56 5.60 8.33 -0.42
N THR A 57 5.20 8.18 -1.68
CA THR A 57 3.80 8.31 -2.09
C THR A 57 3.27 6.95 -2.53
N VAL A 58 2.11 6.57 -2.01
CA VAL A 58 1.41 5.36 -2.44
C VAL A 58 0.42 5.74 -3.53
N TYR A 59 0.56 5.13 -4.71
CA TYR A 59 -0.41 5.24 -5.80
C TYR A 59 -1.34 4.04 -5.77
N THR A 60 -2.65 4.28 -5.70
CA THR A 60 -3.69 3.25 -5.76
C THR A 60 -4.83 3.74 -6.66
N ASP A 61 -5.42 2.82 -7.41
CA ASP A 61 -6.64 3.02 -8.20
C ASP A 61 -7.92 3.00 -7.33
N HIS A 62 -7.79 2.60 -6.07
CA HIS A 62 -8.92 2.48 -5.15
C HIS A 62 -9.23 3.81 -4.46
N CYS A 63 -10.14 4.60 -5.05
CA CYS A 63 -10.56 5.92 -4.57
C CYS A 63 -10.88 5.99 -3.05
N PRO A 64 -11.58 5.02 -2.44
CA PRO A 64 -11.84 5.04 -0.99
C PRO A 64 -10.60 5.07 -0.10
N LEU A 65 -9.46 4.56 -0.57
CA LEU A 65 -8.21 4.53 0.20
C LEU A 65 -7.38 5.81 0.05
N ARG A 66 -7.74 6.71 -0.88
CA ARG A 66 -7.03 7.97 -1.09
C ARG A 66 -7.01 8.84 0.17
N ASP A 67 -8.13 8.85 0.88
CA ASP A 67 -8.29 9.66 2.09
C ASP A 67 -8.13 8.86 3.37
N MET A 68 -7.57 7.64 3.29
CA MET A 68 -7.45 6.71 4.42
C MET A 68 -6.64 7.28 5.60
N GLN A 69 -5.64 8.13 5.31
CA GLN A 69 -4.86 8.84 6.33
C GLN A 69 -5.52 10.14 6.81
N LEU A 70 -6.42 10.72 6.01
CA LEU A 70 -7.04 12.02 6.29
C LEU A 70 -8.36 11.88 7.05
N ARG A 71 -9.10 10.79 6.82
CA ARG A 71 -10.44 10.57 7.36
C ARG A 71 -10.56 9.14 7.92
N PRO A 72 -10.92 8.97 9.20
CA PRO A 72 -11.20 7.65 9.73
C PRO A 72 -12.39 7.04 8.98
N SER A 73 -12.27 5.78 8.61
CA SER A 73 -13.32 5.04 7.94
C SER A 73 -14.23 4.37 8.97
N ASN A 74 -15.40 3.86 8.55
CA ASN A 74 -16.19 2.97 9.42
C ASN A 74 -15.62 1.53 9.46
N ASN A 75 -14.40 1.32 8.93
CA ASN A 75 -13.76 0.03 8.85
C ASN A 75 -12.49 -0.02 9.70
N ARG A 76 -12.63 -0.58 10.90
CA ARG A 76 -11.54 -0.72 11.89
C ARG A 76 -10.29 -1.40 11.35
N ARG A 77 -10.40 -2.30 10.36
CA ARG A 77 -9.23 -2.98 9.78
C ARG A 77 -8.42 -2.03 8.91
N VAL A 78 -9.11 -1.21 8.13
CA VAL A 78 -8.50 -0.20 7.25
C VAL A 78 -7.86 0.90 8.11
N ASP A 79 -8.55 1.37 9.15
CA ASP A 79 -8.00 2.38 10.07
C ASP A 79 -6.75 1.86 10.80
N ARG A 80 -6.72 0.59 11.17
CA ARG A 80 -5.52 0.00 11.77
C ARG A 80 -4.34 -0.04 10.80
N ILE A 81 -4.60 -0.30 9.52
CA ILE A 81 -3.56 -0.29 8.48
C ILE A 81 -3.06 1.14 8.26
N SER A 82 -3.95 2.14 8.28
CA SER A 82 -3.58 3.54 8.08
C SER A 82 -2.67 4.10 9.17
N LEU A 83 -2.80 3.62 10.40
CA LEU A 83 -1.92 4.01 11.51
C LEU A 83 -0.50 3.42 11.41
N ILE A 84 -0.32 2.34 10.64
CA ILE A 84 0.99 1.67 10.49
C ILE A 84 1.78 2.23 9.30
N LEU A 85 1.09 2.86 8.35
CA LEU A 85 1.65 3.46 7.15
C LEU A 85 2.05 4.91 7.41
#